data_AF-A0A6C0EH66-F1
#
_entry.id   AF-A0A6C0EH66-F1
#
_cell.length_a   1.000
_cell.length_b   1.000
_cell.length_c   1.000
_cell.angle_alpha   90.00
_cell.angle_beta   90.00
_cell.angle_gamma   90.00
#
_symmetry.space_group_name_H-M   'P 1'
#
loop_
_entity.id
_entity.type
_entity.pdbx_description
1 polymer ?
#
loop_
_entity_poly.entity_id
_entity_poly.type
_entity_poly.pdbx_seq_one_letter_code
_entity_poly.pdbx_strand_id
1 'polypeptide(L)'
;MQNDIIKNLISVPRSGQHMTEKAMRLYYKLLGKDYTYCEYYTCCQCRPCKKEPLAFQKNHDFNIGTENEIKINSDEKYVFIYRDNIVQQMEAHFRLILSESKKTPNSSVKIDYKKKINLFKFKKFVIQHANYYKQIYPKYLNYKENNILHVEYDNYIQNFTSVFKTILQLFNLPINEDYIRSVKNDIQPELFHKISSEDSYYSELNNFIQQQINKID
;
A
#
# COMPACT_ATOMS: atom_id res chain seq x y z
N MET A 1 1.27 -9.09 -32.04
CA MET A 1 1.65 -9.17 -30.61
C MET A 1 0.68 -8.31 -29.86
N GLN A 2 -0.09 -8.87 -28.93
CA GLN A 2 -0.99 -8.10 -28.09
C GLN A 2 -0.10 -7.37 -27.10
N ASN A 3 -0.04 -6.03 -27.17
CA ASN A 3 0.71 -5.26 -26.18
C ASN A 3 0.08 -5.55 -24.82
N ASP A 4 0.80 -6.29 -23.97
CA ASP A 4 0.33 -6.55 -22.62
C ASP A 4 0.19 -5.22 -21.89
N ILE A 5 -1.03 -4.93 -21.45
CA ILE A 5 -1.35 -3.71 -20.71
C ILE A 5 -0.49 -3.71 -19.44
N ILE A 6 0.27 -2.63 -19.23
CA ILE A 6 1.13 -2.49 -18.06
C ILE A 6 0.24 -2.37 -16.81
N LYS A 7 0.48 -3.26 -15.85
CA LYS A 7 -0.25 -3.34 -14.60
C LYS A 7 0.62 -2.75 -13.49
N ASN A 8 0.07 -1.79 -12.76
CA ASN A 8 0.76 -1.08 -11.70
C ASN A 8 0.06 -1.32 -10.37
N LEU A 9 0.86 -1.64 -9.36
CA LEU A 9 0.44 -1.67 -7.98
C LEU A 9 1.09 -0.47 -7.29
N ILE A 10 0.30 0.55 -6.97
CA ILE A 10 0.74 1.74 -6.26
C ILE A 10 0.11 1.79 -4.88
N SER A 11 0.82 2.28 -3.87
CA SER A 11 0.26 2.34 -2.53
C SER A 11 0.89 3.39 -1.65
N VAL A 12 0.09 3.98 -0.77
CA VAL A 12 0.62 4.70 0.40
C VAL A 12 1.44 3.69 1.22
N PRO A 13 2.66 4.03 1.70
CA PRO A 13 3.56 3.11 2.38
C PRO A 13 2.82 2.39 3.50
N ARG A 14 2.90 1.06 3.59
CA ARG A 14 2.22 0.23 4.62
C ARG A 14 0.71 0.00 4.42
N SER A 15 0.17 0.22 3.23
CA SER A 15 -1.22 -0.12 2.89
C SER A 15 -1.42 -1.55 2.38
N GLY A 16 -0.57 -2.52 2.72
CA GLY A 16 -0.80 -3.92 2.32
C GLY A 16 -0.38 -4.30 0.89
N GLN A 17 0.49 -3.50 0.26
CA GLN A 17 1.03 -3.81 -1.07
C GLN A 17 1.70 -5.19 -1.17
N HIS A 18 2.48 -5.58 -0.16
CA HIS A 18 3.15 -6.88 -0.13
C HIS A 18 2.18 -8.07 -0.04
N MET A 19 1.04 -7.89 0.65
CA MET A 19 0.00 -8.92 0.69
C MET A 19 -0.63 -9.11 -0.70
N THR A 20 -0.92 -8.00 -1.39
CA THR A 20 -1.44 -8.05 -2.77
C THR A 20 -0.46 -8.73 -3.72
N GLU A 21 0.82 -8.40 -3.61
CA GLU A 21 1.89 -9.03 -4.39
C GLU A 21 1.93 -10.55 -4.17
N LYS A 22 1.92 -11.01 -2.90
CA LYS A 22 1.86 -12.43 -2.56
C LYS A 22 0.61 -13.12 -3.12
N ALA A 23 -0.56 -12.49 -2.97
CA ALA A 23 -1.82 -13.01 -3.46
C ALA A 23 -1.79 -13.21 -4.98
N MET A 24 -1.30 -12.20 -5.71
CA MET A 24 -1.16 -12.25 -7.16
C MET A 24 -0.12 -13.29 -7.60
N ARG A 25 1.02 -13.39 -6.92
CA ARG A 25 2.05 -14.40 -7.21
C ARG A 25 1.49 -15.82 -7.11
N LEU A 26 0.76 -16.10 -6.03
CA LEU A 26 0.12 -17.40 -5.83
C LEU A 26 -0.96 -17.64 -6.88
N TYR A 27 -1.76 -16.62 -7.21
CA TYR A 27 -2.80 -16.74 -8.24
C TYR A 27 -2.21 -17.06 -9.62
N TYR A 28 -1.13 -16.38 -10.03
CA TYR A 28 -0.43 -16.68 -11.28
C TYR A 28 0.12 -18.10 -11.31
N LYS A 29 0.70 -18.56 -10.19
CA LYS A 29 1.16 -19.95 -10.04
C LYS A 29 0.02 -20.95 -10.25
N LEU A 30 -1.16 -20.69 -9.68
CA LEU A 30 -2.34 -21.55 -9.85
C LEU A 30 -2.88 -21.54 -11.29
N LEU A 31 -2.74 -20.41 -11.99
CA LEU A 31 -3.07 -20.31 -13.43
C LEU A 31 -2.04 -21.00 -14.35
N GLY A 32 -0.91 -21.48 -13.82
CA GLY A 32 0.20 -21.98 -14.64
C GLY A 32 0.83 -20.90 -15.52
N LYS A 33 0.79 -19.63 -15.08
CA LYS A 33 1.36 -18.48 -15.82
C LYS A 33 2.66 -18.01 -15.18
N ASP A 34 3.58 -17.53 -16.01
CA ASP A 34 4.80 -16.88 -15.55
C ASP A 34 4.49 -15.61 -14.75
N TYR A 35 5.22 -15.43 -13.65
CA TYR A 35 5.08 -14.29 -12.77
C TYR A 35 6.41 -13.54 -12.67
N THR A 36 6.48 -12.40 -13.34
CA THR A 36 7.58 -11.45 -13.17
C THR A 36 7.08 -10.20 -12.50
N TYR A 37 7.74 -9.84 -11.41
CA TYR A 37 7.39 -8.71 -10.59
C TYR A 37 8.54 -7.70 -10.57
N CYS A 38 8.24 -6.45 -10.90
CA CYS A 38 9.19 -5.36 -10.78
C CYS A 38 8.97 -4.62 -9.46
N GLU A 39 9.89 -4.77 -8.52
CA GLU A 39 10.03 -3.83 -7.41
C GLU A 39 10.94 -2.69 -7.85
N TYR A 40 10.37 -1.48 -8.01
CA TYR A 40 11.03 -0.33 -8.62
C TYR A 40 12.50 -0.16 -8.20
N TYR A 41 12.78 -0.15 -6.88
CA TYR A 41 14.11 0.09 -6.33
C TYR A 41 15.14 -0.99 -6.57
N THR A 42 14.72 -2.25 -6.51
CA THR A 42 15.62 -3.41 -6.60
C THR A 42 15.73 -3.95 -8.02
N CYS A 43 14.87 -3.48 -8.93
CA CYS A 43 14.78 -3.98 -10.29
C CYS A 43 15.41 -3.04 -11.33
N CYS A 44 14.75 -1.93 -11.67
CA CYS A 44 15.19 -1.09 -12.80
C CYS A 44 15.07 0.42 -12.58
N GLN A 45 14.39 0.86 -11.51
CA GLN A 45 14.13 2.27 -11.22
C GLN A 45 13.57 3.02 -12.44
N CYS A 46 12.74 2.33 -13.22
CA CYS A 46 12.26 2.76 -14.52
C CYS A 46 10.76 2.47 -14.66
N ARG A 47 10.03 3.30 -15.43
CA ARG A 47 8.61 3.12 -15.75
C ARG A 47 8.36 3.40 -17.23
N PRO A 48 7.78 2.46 -18.00
CA PRO A 48 7.49 1.08 -17.59
C PRO A 48 8.78 0.25 -17.38
N CYS A 49 8.67 -0.83 -16.59
CA CYS A 49 9.76 -1.79 -16.45
C CYS A 49 10.03 -2.49 -17.79
N LYS A 50 11.31 -2.66 -18.14
CA LYS A 50 11.74 -3.32 -19.39
C LYS A 50 11.81 -4.85 -19.32
N LYS A 51 11.47 -5.45 -18.17
CA LYS A 51 11.50 -6.92 -18.02
C LYS A 51 10.32 -7.53 -18.77
N GLU A 52 10.57 -8.56 -19.56
CA GLU A 52 9.54 -9.30 -20.28
C GLU A 52 9.65 -10.81 -19.98
N PRO A 53 8.53 -11.51 -19.76
CA PRO A 53 7.17 -10.97 -19.59
C PRO A 53 7.04 -10.23 -18.24
N LEU A 54 6.20 -9.20 -18.12
CA LEU A 54 5.91 -8.50 -16.84
C LEU A 54 4.48 -8.78 -16.34
N ALA A 55 4.33 -9.31 -15.13
CA ALA A 55 3.01 -9.47 -14.52
C ALA A 55 2.49 -8.13 -13.97
N PHE A 56 3.29 -7.41 -13.17
CA PHE A 56 3.02 -6.03 -12.76
C PHE A 56 4.24 -5.37 -12.10
N GLN A 57 4.17 -4.06 -11.97
CA GLN A 57 5.17 -3.21 -11.33
C GLN A 57 4.66 -2.61 -10.02
N LYS A 58 5.43 -2.75 -8.95
CA LYS A 58 5.24 -2.03 -7.68
C LYS A 58 5.91 -0.66 -7.74
N ASN A 59 5.18 0.35 -7.28
CA ASN A 59 5.76 1.61 -6.86
C ASN A 59 5.07 2.12 -5.57
N HIS A 60 5.80 2.79 -4.70
CA HIS A 60 5.27 3.41 -3.47
C HIS A 60 5.83 4.83 -3.24
N ASP A 61 6.72 5.29 -4.12
CA ASP A 61 7.27 6.63 -4.05
C ASP A 61 6.64 7.49 -5.12
N PHE A 62 5.72 8.29 -4.62
CA PHE A 62 4.95 9.20 -5.43
C PHE A 62 5.79 10.38 -5.91
N ASN A 63 6.92 10.69 -5.24
CA ASN A 63 7.88 11.75 -5.60
C ASN A 63 7.18 13.00 -6.14
N ILE A 64 6.16 13.47 -5.42
CA ILE A 64 5.24 14.49 -5.91
C ILE A 64 6.03 15.76 -6.23
N GLY A 65 5.85 16.28 -7.44
CA GLY A 65 6.54 17.47 -7.94
C GLY A 65 7.92 17.22 -8.55
N THR A 66 8.39 15.97 -8.66
CA THR A 66 9.65 15.64 -9.36
C THR A 66 9.40 14.94 -10.70
N GLU A 67 10.45 14.81 -11.51
CA GLU A 67 10.43 14.05 -12.77
C GLU A 67 10.11 12.56 -12.58
N ASN A 68 10.31 12.03 -11.37
CA ASN A 68 10.04 10.64 -11.01
C ASN A 68 8.64 10.43 -10.42
N GLU A 69 7.78 11.46 -10.48
CA GLU A 69 6.40 11.37 -10.02
C GLU A 69 5.61 10.30 -10.78
N ILE A 70 4.74 9.58 -10.07
CA ILE A 70 3.79 8.64 -10.68
C ILE A 70 2.69 9.40 -11.43
N LYS A 71 2.79 9.47 -12.74
CA LYS A 71 1.72 9.99 -13.60
C LYS A 71 0.81 8.83 -14.04
N ILE A 72 -0.48 8.93 -13.77
CA ILE A 72 -1.47 7.95 -14.21
C ILE A 72 -1.64 8.09 -15.72
N ASN A 73 -1.41 7.01 -16.46
CA ASN A 73 -1.55 6.94 -17.91
C ASN A 73 -2.79 6.11 -18.29
N SER A 74 -3.61 6.60 -19.21
CA SER A 74 -4.82 5.93 -19.70
C SER A 74 -4.57 4.54 -20.29
N ASP A 75 -3.35 4.30 -20.81
CA ASP A 75 -2.95 3.04 -21.45
C ASP A 75 -2.46 1.98 -20.45
N GLU A 76 -2.35 2.33 -19.17
CA GLU A 76 -1.92 1.45 -18.09
C GLU A 76 -3.07 1.19 -17.10
N LYS A 77 -2.99 0.12 -16.31
CA LYS A 77 -3.93 -0.17 -15.22
C LYS A 77 -3.27 0.01 -13.88
N TYR A 78 -3.97 0.60 -12.92
CA TYR A 78 -3.45 0.91 -11.59
C TYR A 78 -4.36 0.36 -10.50
N VAL A 79 -3.77 -0.30 -9.52
CA VAL A 79 -4.40 -0.51 -8.21
C VAL A 79 -3.73 0.44 -7.23
N PHE A 80 -4.48 1.38 -6.67
CA PHE A 80 -4.02 2.28 -5.61
C PHE A 80 -4.52 1.82 -4.25
N ILE A 81 -3.61 1.33 -3.42
CA ILE A 81 -3.93 0.85 -2.08
C ILE A 81 -3.59 1.90 -1.03
N TYR A 82 -4.54 2.18 -0.16
CA TYR A 82 -4.44 3.20 0.89
C TYR A 82 -5.12 2.72 2.17
N ARG A 83 -4.93 3.44 3.28
CA ARG A 83 -5.71 3.29 4.52
C ARG A 83 -6.48 4.57 4.78
N ASP A 84 -7.77 4.50 5.07
CA ASP A 84 -8.52 5.70 5.46
C ASP A 84 -8.09 6.26 6.82
N ASN A 85 -7.69 5.36 7.73
CA ASN A 85 -7.23 5.74 9.05
C ASN A 85 -5.77 6.23 9.02
N ILE A 86 -5.59 7.56 8.95
CA ILE A 86 -4.25 8.17 8.89
C ILE A 86 -3.39 7.87 10.13
N VAL A 87 -3.99 7.68 11.30
CA VAL A 87 -3.25 7.34 12.53
C VAL A 87 -2.61 5.97 12.37
N GLN A 88 -3.39 4.97 12.00
CA GLN A 88 -2.90 3.62 11.76
C GLN A 88 -1.88 3.59 10.61
N GLN A 89 -2.11 4.40 9.58
CA GLN A 89 -1.23 4.52 8.44
C GLN A 89 0.16 5.06 8.81
N MET A 90 0.21 6.20 9.51
CA MET A 90 1.46 6.82 9.94
C MET A 90 2.16 5.99 11.02
N GLU A 91 1.40 5.38 11.94
CA GLU A 91 1.96 4.54 12.98
C GLU A 91 2.56 3.24 12.43
N ALA A 92 1.91 2.60 11.44
CA ALA A 92 2.47 1.44 10.76
C ALA A 92 3.77 1.79 10.01
N HIS A 93 3.88 3.00 9.46
CA HIS A 93 5.09 3.49 8.80
C HIS A 93 6.20 3.76 9.83
N PHE A 94 5.85 4.42 10.94
CA PHE A 94 6.80 4.65 12.03
C PHE A 94 7.38 3.34 12.59
N ARG A 95 6.57 2.29 12.75
CA ARG A 95 7.06 0.97 13.16
C ARG A 95 8.08 0.37 12.20
N LEU A 96 7.90 0.56 10.90
CA LEU A 96 8.87 0.09 9.90
C LEU A 96 10.24 0.73 10.14
N ILE A 97 10.28 2.06 10.25
CA ILE A 97 11.52 2.81 10.50
C ILE A 97 12.19 2.35 11.81
N LEU A 98 11.39 2.15 12.86
CA LEU A 98 11.92 1.62 14.12
C LEU A 98 12.47 0.20 13.97
N SER A 99 11.79 -0.65 13.21
CA SER A 99 12.21 -2.05 12.99
C SER A 99 13.54 -2.13 12.24
N GLU A 100 13.70 -1.30 11.20
CA GLU A 100 14.94 -1.20 10.41
C GLU A 100 16.10 -0.71 11.28
N SER A 101 15.86 0.35 12.09
CA SER A 101 16.88 0.87 13.01
C SER A 101 17.34 -0.14 14.06
N LYS A 102 16.47 -1.10 14.42
CA LYS A 102 16.74 -2.12 15.44
C LYS A 102 17.16 -3.47 14.85
N LYS A 103 17.15 -3.62 13.52
CA LYS A 103 17.33 -4.90 12.83
C LYS A 103 16.39 -6.01 13.38
N THR A 104 15.15 -5.65 13.71
CA THR A 104 14.13 -6.60 14.19
C THR A 104 12.97 -6.70 13.21
N PRO A 105 12.22 -7.82 13.20
CA PRO A 105 11.02 -7.91 12.37
C PRO A 105 9.99 -6.83 12.75
N ASN A 106 9.40 -6.16 11.76
CA ASN A 106 8.40 -5.12 11.96
C ASN A 106 7.16 -5.62 12.75
N SER A 107 6.73 -6.86 12.48
CA SER A 107 5.64 -7.52 13.21
C SER A 107 5.89 -7.58 14.72
N SER A 108 7.15 -7.62 15.15
CA SER A 108 7.54 -7.69 16.57
C SER A 108 7.63 -6.34 17.27
N VAL A 109 7.64 -5.22 16.55
CA VAL A 109 7.78 -3.88 17.15
C VAL A 109 6.47 -3.45 17.82
N LYS A 110 6.42 -3.46 19.16
CA LYS A 110 5.34 -2.84 19.94
C LYS A 110 5.80 -1.47 20.42
N ILE A 111 4.95 -0.45 20.26
CA ILE A 111 5.23 0.92 20.70
C ILE A 111 4.29 1.23 21.85
N ASP A 112 4.85 1.50 23.02
CA ASP A 112 4.09 1.98 24.17
C ASP A 112 4.11 3.52 24.17
N TYR A 113 2.99 4.12 23.77
CA TYR A 113 2.82 5.57 23.70
C TYR A 113 2.64 6.25 25.07
N LYS A 114 2.44 5.48 26.15
CA LYS A 114 2.45 6.05 27.52
C LYS A 114 3.86 6.51 27.91
N LYS A 115 4.90 5.97 27.25
CA LYS A 115 6.28 6.44 27.42
C LYS A 115 6.49 7.73 26.63
N LYS A 116 6.74 8.84 27.34
CA LYS A 116 6.99 10.17 26.74
C LYS A 116 7.99 10.16 25.59
N ILE A 117 9.05 9.35 25.68
CA ILE A 117 10.07 9.24 24.63
C ILE A 117 9.52 8.65 23.31
N ASN A 118 8.62 7.67 23.39
CA ASN A 118 8.01 7.07 22.20
C ASN A 118 7.02 8.03 21.56
N LEU A 119 6.20 8.68 22.38
CA LEU A 119 5.29 9.74 21.95
C LEU A 119 6.05 10.88 21.25
N PHE A 120 7.15 11.36 21.84
CA PHE A 120 7.99 12.39 21.26
C PHE A 120 8.58 11.96 19.89
N LYS A 121 9.12 10.73 19.80
CA LYS A 121 9.66 10.21 18.54
C LYS A 121 8.60 10.10 17.46
N PHE A 122 7.39 9.65 17.81
CA PHE A 122 6.29 9.57 16.86
C PHE A 122 5.79 10.95 16.42
N LYS A 123 5.65 11.91 17.33
CA LYS A 123 5.30 13.30 16.98
C LYS A 123 6.34 13.91 16.03
N LYS A 124 7.63 13.67 16.27
CA LYS A 124 8.71 14.09 15.35
C LYS A 124 8.56 13.44 13.97
N PHE A 125 8.30 12.13 13.92
CA PHE A 125 8.03 11.42 12.67
C PHE A 125 6.84 12.04 11.92
N VAL A 126 5.74 12.34 12.63
CA VAL A 126 4.55 12.96 12.03
C VAL A 126 4.87 14.31 11.40
N ILE A 127 5.58 15.19 12.11
CA ILE A 127 6.00 16.50 11.58
C ILE A 127 6.81 16.33 10.29
N GLN A 128 7.73 15.36 10.26
CA GLN A 128 8.58 15.11 9.10
C GLN A 128 7.83 14.56 7.87
N HIS A 129 6.71 13.86 8.07
CA HIS A 129 6.02 13.13 6.99
C HIS A 129 4.62 13.68 6.68
N ALA A 130 4.08 14.63 7.46
CA ALA A 130 2.73 15.14 7.27
C ALA A 130 2.50 15.68 5.84
N ASN A 131 3.47 16.39 5.26
CA ASN A 131 3.36 16.92 3.90
C ASN A 131 3.21 15.81 2.85
N TYR A 132 4.00 14.73 2.98
CA TYR A 132 3.90 13.57 2.09
C TYR A 132 2.48 13.00 2.08
N TYR A 133 1.89 12.78 3.25
CA TYR A 133 0.53 12.24 3.36
C TYR A 133 -0.53 13.24 2.89
N LYS A 134 -0.40 14.53 3.20
CA LYS A 134 -1.31 15.59 2.74
C LYS A 134 -1.37 15.64 1.21
N GLN A 135 -0.25 15.47 0.52
CA GLN A 135 -0.20 15.58 -0.93
C GLN A 135 -0.72 14.33 -1.66
N ILE A 136 -0.45 13.13 -1.14
CA ILE A 136 -0.80 11.88 -1.85
C ILE A 136 -2.29 11.61 -1.85
N TYR A 137 -2.96 11.73 -0.70
CA TYR A 137 -4.37 11.34 -0.60
C TYR A 137 -5.26 12.11 -1.57
N PRO A 138 -5.28 13.46 -1.57
CA PRO A 138 -6.08 14.23 -2.52
C PRO A 138 -5.66 13.94 -3.97
N LYS A 139 -4.37 13.83 -4.24
CA LYS A 139 -3.90 13.62 -5.62
C LYS A 139 -4.40 12.31 -6.20
N TYR A 140 -4.22 11.18 -5.50
CA TYR A 140 -4.52 9.86 -6.05
C TYR A 140 -5.97 9.41 -5.80
N LEU A 141 -6.60 9.82 -4.70
CA LEU A 141 -8.01 9.50 -4.44
C LEU A 141 -8.99 10.30 -5.32
N ASN A 142 -8.59 11.47 -5.82
CA ASN A 142 -9.42 12.28 -6.71
C ASN A 142 -9.41 11.82 -8.17
N TYR A 143 -8.48 10.94 -8.58
CA TYR A 143 -8.60 10.30 -9.89
C TYR A 143 -9.83 9.39 -9.90
N LYS A 144 -10.71 9.58 -10.89
CA LYS A 144 -11.96 8.79 -11.06
C LYS A 144 -12.01 8.06 -12.40
N GLU A 145 -10.87 7.93 -13.07
CA GLU A 145 -10.76 7.22 -14.34
C GLU A 145 -10.90 5.70 -14.16
N ASN A 146 -11.43 5.02 -15.18
CA ASN A 146 -11.70 3.58 -15.15
C ASN A 146 -10.43 2.70 -15.23
N ASN A 147 -9.26 3.32 -15.36
CA ASN A 147 -7.97 2.62 -15.40
C ASN A 147 -7.31 2.53 -14.00
N ILE A 148 -7.87 3.17 -12.98
CA ILE A 148 -7.39 3.10 -11.60
C ILE A 148 -8.48 2.55 -10.67
N LEU A 149 -8.12 1.55 -9.86
CA LEU A 149 -8.94 0.99 -8.80
C LEU A 149 -8.38 1.42 -7.45
N HIS A 150 -9.18 2.14 -6.66
CA HIS A 150 -8.85 2.50 -5.28
C HIS A 150 -9.26 1.36 -4.34
N VAL A 151 -8.30 0.88 -3.55
CA VAL A 151 -8.50 -0.20 -2.60
C VAL A 151 -8.16 0.31 -1.20
N GLU A 152 -9.19 0.47 -0.38
CA GLU A 152 -9.03 0.73 1.05
C GLU A 152 -8.59 -0.58 1.73
N TYR A 153 -7.50 -0.52 2.50
CA TYR A 153 -6.82 -1.68 3.06
C TYR A 153 -7.69 -2.46 4.05
N ASP A 154 -8.39 -1.81 4.97
CA ASP A 154 -9.18 -2.51 5.99
C ASP A 154 -10.36 -3.25 5.35
N ASN A 155 -11.03 -2.62 4.39
CA ASN A 155 -12.04 -3.24 3.53
C ASN A 155 -11.43 -4.41 2.73
N TYR A 156 -10.22 -4.26 2.21
CA TYR A 156 -9.55 -5.35 1.49
C TYR A 156 -9.29 -6.56 2.39
N ILE A 157 -8.88 -6.34 3.65
CA ILE A 157 -8.68 -7.45 4.58
C ILE A 157 -10.01 -8.13 4.93
N GLN A 158 -11.04 -7.36 5.29
CA GLN A 158 -12.34 -7.88 5.70
C GLN A 158 -13.08 -8.58 4.55
N ASN A 159 -13.00 -8.01 3.35
CA ASN A 159 -13.76 -8.43 2.17
C ASN A 159 -12.86 -9.00 1.07
N PHE A 160 -11.75 -9.66 1.46
CA PHE A 160 -10.67 -10.11 0.58
C PHE A 160 -11.14 -10.71 -0.75
N THR A 161 -12.02 -11.71 -0.73
CA THR A 161 -12.49 -12.40 -1.94
C THR A 161 -13.09 -11.43 -2.96
N SER A 162 -13.96 -10.52 -2.51
CA SER A 162 -14.66 -9.58 -3.38
C SER A 162 -13.72 -8.51 -3.96
N VAL A 163 -12.83 -7.97 -3.13
CA VAL A 163 -11.88 -6.93 -3.53
C VAL A 163 -10.80 -7.52 -4.43
N PHE A 164 -10.28 -8.71 -4.11
CA PHE A 164 -9.30 -9.40 -4.95
C PHE A 164 -9.89 -9.74 -6.32
N LYS A 165 -11.15 -10.20 -6.38
CA LYS A 165 -11.86 -10.41 -7.65
C LYS A 165 -11.93 -9.13 -8.50
N THR A 166 -12.16 -7.97 -7.87
CA THR A 166 -12.18 -6.66 -8.55
C THR A 166 -10.79 -6.29 -9.09
N ILE A 167 -9.71 -6.57 -8.34
CA ILE A 167 -8.32 -6.40 -8.81
C ILE A 167 -8.04 -7.27 -10.03
N LEU A 168 -8.44 -8.55 -9.99
CA LEU A 168 -8.26 -9.48 -11.10
C LEU A 168 -9.02 -9.02 -12.35
N GLN A 169 -10.26 -8.52 -12.18
CA GLN A 169 -11.07 -7.95 -13.26
C GLN A 169 -10.39 -6.74 -13.91
N LEU A 170 -9.87 -5.79 -13.12
CA LEU A 170 -9.15 -4.62 -13.63
C LEU A 170 -7.95 -5.04 -14.50
N PHE A 171 -7.24 -6.09 -14.10
CA PHE A 171 -6.06 -6.62 -14.79
C PHE A 171 -6.39 -7.64 -15.90
N ASN A 172 -7.67 -7.81 -16.25
CA ASN A 172 -8.15 -8.77 -17.25
C ASN A 172 -7.64 -10.20 -16.99
N LEU A 173 -7.58 -10.61 -15.73
CA LEU A 173 -7.21 -11.96 -15.34
C LEU A 173 -8.46 -12.87 -15.24
N PRO A 174 -8.35 -14.16 -15.58
CA PRO A 174 -9.44 -15.11 -15.39
C PRO A 174 -9.89 -15.13 -13.93
N ILE A 175 -11.20 -15.21 -13.70
CA ILE A 175 -11.78 -15.35 -12.36
C ILE A 175 -12.08 -16.83 -12.10
N ASN A 176 -11.36 -17.42 -11.15
CA ASN A 176 -11.58 -18.78 -10.68
C ASN A 176 -11.78 -18.76 -9.16
N GLU A 177 -12.99 -19.09 -8.71
CA GLU A 177 -13.37 -19.00 -7.29
C GLU A 177 -12.58 -19.97 -6.40
N ASP A 178 -12.20 -21.15 -6.91
CA ASP A 178 -11.38 -22.11 -6.17
C ASP A 178 -9.95 -21.60 -5.98
N TYR A 179 -9.39 -20.94 -7.00
CA TYR A 179 -8.06 -20.33 -6.89
C TYR A 179 -8.09 -19.14 -5.94
N ILE A 180 -9.12 -18.30 -5.98
CA ILE A 180 -9.29 -17.18 -5.05
C ILE A 180 -9.42 -17.71 -3.61
N ARG A 181 -10.17 -18.80 -3.40
CA ARG A 181 -10.29 -19.46 -2.10
C ARG A 181 -8.94 -19.99 -1.59
N SER A 182 -8.18 -20.67 -2.45
CA SER A 182 -6.83 -21.15 -2.13
C SER A 182 -5.89 -19.99 -1.76
N VAL A 183 -5.92 -18.89 -2.53
CA VAL A 183 -5.13 -17.70 -2.23
C VAL A 183 -5.48 -17.12 -0.87
N LYS A 184 -6.78 -16.93 -0.57
CA LYS A 184 -7.25 -16.41 0.71
C LYS A 184 -6.74 -17.25 1.90
N ASN A 185 -6.78 -18.57 1.75
CA ASN A 185 -6.37 -19.50 2.81
C ASN A 185 -4.86 -19.47 3.07
N ASP A 186 -4.05 -19.30 2.01
CA ASP A 186 -2.58 -19.30 2.11
C ASP A 186 -2.02 -17.99 2.66
N ILE A 187 -2.55 -16.85 2.20
CA ILE A 187 -2.01 -15.55 2.60
C ILE A 187 -2.44 -15.12 4.00
N GLN A 188 -3.49 -15.75 4.56
CA GLN A 188 -4.22 -15.37 5.78
C GLN A 188 -4.18 -13.86 6.04
N PRO A 189 -5.13 -13.07 5.49
CA PRO A 189 -5.14 -11.62 5.66
C PRO A 189 -5.15 -11.21 7.14
N GLU A 190 -3.96 -11.01 7.72
CA GLU A 190 -3.84 -10.58 9.09
C GLU A 190 -4.10 -9.07 9.15
N LEU A 191 -5.06 -8.69 10.01
CA LEU A 191 -5.26 -7.31 10.43
C LEU A 191 -4.05 -6.88 11.26
N PHE A 192 -3.06 -6.27 10.62
CA PHE A 192 -1.93 -5.65 11.33
C PHE A 192 -2.33 -4.29 11.91
N HIS A 193 -3.24 -4.31 12.88
CA HIS A 193 -3.52 -3.16 13.74
C HIS A 193 -2.78 -3.33 15.06
N LYS A 194 -1.93 -2.37 15.43
CA LYS A 194 -1.40 -2.28 16.80
C LYS A 194 -1.83 -1.01 17.52
N ILE A 195 -2.53 -0.11 16.82
CA ILE A 195 -3.21 1.02 17.43
C ILE A 195 -4.69 0.97 17.02
N SER A 196 -5.56 0.99 18.03
CA SER A 196 -7.01 0.95 17.93
C SER A 196 -7.60 2.30 18.34
N SER A 197 -8.80 2.63 17.86
CA SER A 197 -9.57 3.77 18.37
C SER A 197 -9.90 3.66 19.85
N GLU A 198 -9.83 2.46 20.42
CA GLU A 198 -10.04 2.18 21.85
C GLU A 198 -8.80 2.48 22.72
N ASP A 199 -7.63 2.67 22.11
CA ASP A 199 -6.42 2.99 22.85
C ASP A 199 -6.51 4.40 23.46
N SER A 200 -6.12 4.54 24.73
CA SER A 200 -6.23 5.80 25.49
C SER A 200 -5.49 6.99 24.87
N TYR A 201 -4.52 6.72 23.99
CA TYR A 201 -3.69 7.72 23.31
C TYR A 201 -4.15 8.01 21.87
N TYR A 202 -5.11 7.24 21.33
CA TYR A 202 -5.53 7.37 19.94
C TYR A 202 -6.04 8.77 19.60
N SER A 203 -6.95 9.32 20.40
CA SER A 203 -7.52 10.66 20.18
C SER A 203 -6.45 11.75 20.22
N GLU A 204 -5.47 11.65 21.14
CA GLU A 204 -4.35 12.59 21.20
C GLU A 204 -3.52 12.55 19.92
N LEU A 205 -3.16 11.34 19.47
CA LEU A 205 -2.36 11.15 18.27
C LEU A 205 -3.10 11.62 17.01
N ASN A 206 -4.39 11.29 16.90
CA ASN A 206 -5.23 11.73 15.80
C ASN A 206 -5.28 13.26 15.73
N ASN A 207 -5.60 13.91 16.84
CA ASN A 207 -5.66 15.37 16.90
C ASN A 207 -4.32 16.01 16.52
N PHE A 208 -3.21 15.47 17.02
CA PHE A 208 -1.88 15.97 16.68
C PHE A 208 -1.55 15.81 15.18
N ILE A 209 -1.88 14.67 14.57
CA ILE A 209 -1.67 14.41 13.14
C ILE A 209 -2.50 15.39 12.30
N GLN A 210 -3.79 15.51 12.59
CA GLN A 210 -4.67 16.43 11.87
C GLN A 210 -4.19 17.89 11.98
N GLN A 211 -3.74 18.30 13.16
CA GLN A 211 -3.13 19.62 13.35
C GLN A 211 -1.88 19.83 12.49
N GLN A 212 -1.01 18.81 12.33
CA GLN A 212 0.17 18.97 11.48
C GLN A 212 -0.19 19.00 10.00
N ILE A 213 -1.13 18.16 9.56
CA ILE A 213 -1.63 18.14 8.18
C ILE A 213 -2.24 19.50 7.80
N ASN A 214 -3.06 20.08 8.69
CA ASN A 214 -3.73 21.35 8.43
C ASN A 214 -2.81 22.58 8.47
N LYS A 215 -1.59 22.46 8.99
CA LYS A 215 -0.59 23.56 9.02
C LYS A 215 0.23 23.70 7.74
N ILE A 216 0.21 22.68 6.91
CA ILE A 216 0.89 22.71 5.62
C ILE A 216 -0.02 23.48 4.68
N ASP A 217 0.53 24.37 3.86
CA ASP A 217 -0.22 25.12 2.83
C ASP A 217 -0.50 24.26 1.59
#